data_AF-A0A932UX64-F1
#
_entry.id   AF-A0A932UX64-F1
#
_cell.length_a   1.000
_cell.length_b   1.000
_cell.length_c   1.000
_cell.angle_alpha   90.00
_cell.angle_beta   90.00
_cell.angle_gamma   90.00
#
_symmetry.space_group_name_H-M   'P 1'
#
loop_
_entity.id
_entity.type
_entity.pdbx_description
1 polymer ?
#
loop_
_entity_poly.entity_id
_entity_poly.type
_entity_poly.pdbx_seq_one_letter_code
_entity_poly.pdbx_strand_id
1 'polypeptide(L)'
;MGALRERNGRREAAQKPRRRIPGFSRSGQGQTVEGTGRRRGVSPATFSQTGRSTIVEYSADKAPCNDYPRKLVSPPAPKRCCQTHMERIGGLHRDGSWRFYYKRCTKCGFTVRVGDSKDMGELFESLRKDLVGRKG
;
A
#
# COMPACT_ATOMS: atom_id res chain seq x y z
N MET A 1 43.21 -63.80 -4.19
CA MET A 1 42.74 -62.93 -5.29
C MET A 1 41.59 -62.10 -4.73
N GLY A 2 41.54 -60.77 -4.72
CA GLY A 2 42.46 -59.71 -5.11
C GLY A 2 41.97 -58.40 -4.46
N ALA A 3 42.90 -57.50 -4.14
CA ALA A 3 42.61 -56.11 -3.79
C ALA A 3 42.18 -55.33 -5.04
N LEU A 4 41.30 -54.31 -4.93
CA LEU A 4 41.48 -53.00 -5.58
C LEU A 4 40.35 -51.97 -5.30
N ARG A 5 40.79 -50.80 -4.81
CA ARG A 5 40.44 -49.43 -5.24
C ARG A 5 39.09 -48.78 -4.92
N GLU A 6 39.22 -47.82 -3.99
CA GLU A 6 38.73 -46.43 -4.02
C GLU A 6 38.27 -45.87 -5.39
N ARG A 7 37.23 -45.01 -5.35
CA ARG A 7 37.28 -43.68 -5.97
C ARG A 7 36.13 -42.77 -5.50
N ASN A 8 36.52 -41.70 -4.82
CA ASN A 8 35.76 -40.45 -4.65
C ASN A 8 35.33 -39.88 -6.01
N GLY A 9 34.09 -39.39 -6.10
CA GLY A 9 33.57 -38.69 -7.28
C GLY A 9 32.60 -37.56 -6.88
N ARG A 10 33.16 -36.35 -6.75
CA ARG A 10 32.46 -35.09 -6.48
C ARG A 10 31.64 -34.61 -7.69
N ARG A 11 30.51 -33.96 -7.37
CA ARG A 11 29.89 -32.79 -8.04
C ARG A 11 29.37 -33.00 -9.47
N GLU A 12 28.12 -32.60 -9.70
CA GLU A 12 27.81 -31.51 -10.64
C GLU A 12 26.39 -30.98 -10.42
N ALA A 13 26.31 -29.68 -10.13
CA ALA A 13 25.09 -28.93 -9.97
C ALA A 13 24.49 -28.68 -11.36
N ALA A 14 23.27 -29.17 -11.60
CA ALA A 14 22.52 -28.88 -12.81
C ALA A 14 22.10 -27.40 -12.84
N GLN A 15 22.98 -26.53 -13.34
CA GLN A 15 22.66 -25.16 -13.73
C GLN A 15 21.85 -25.18 -15.02
N LYS A 16 20.56 -24.87 -14.89
CA LYS A 16 19.60 -24.78 -15.99
C LYS A 16 20.01 -23.64 -16.95
N PRO A 17 20.04 -23.86 -18.28
CA PRO A 17 20.47 -22.85 -19.22
C PRO A 17 19.46 -21.70 -19.35
N ARG A 18 19.96 -20.46 -19.22
CA ARG A 18 19.24 -19.23 -19.54
C ARG A 18 18.96 -19.20 -21.05
N ARG A 19 17.69 -19.21 -21.44
CA ARG A 19 17.28 -18.95 -22.82
C ARG A 19 17.66 -17.52 -23.21
N ARG A 20 18.47 -17.38 -24.26
CA ARG A 20 18.68 -16.11 -25.00
C ARG A 20 17.38 -15.75 -25.71
N ILE A 21 16.95 -14.50 -25.59
CA ILE A 21 15.93 -13.90 -26.47
C ILE A 21 16.70 -12.99 -27.44
N PRO A 22 16.78 -13.32 -28.74
CA PRO A 22 17.25 -12.40 -29.76
C PRO A 22 16.07 -11.71 -30.45
N GLY A 23 16.22 -10.41 -30.69
CA GLY A 23 15.47 -9.67 -31.71
C GLY A 23 14.30 -8.83 -31.19
N PHE A 24 14.57 -7.59 -30.78
CA PHE A 24 13.58 -6.53 -30.92
C PHE A 24 14.18 -5.42 -31.78
N SER A 25 13.86 -5.52 -33.07
CA SER A 25 14.30 -4.59 -34.10
C SER A 25 13.72 -3.21 -33.87
N ARG A 26 14.58 -2.23 -34.11
CA ARG A 26 14.38 -0.80 -33.98
C ARG A 26 13.74 -0.28 -35.28
N SER A 27 12.60 0.38 -35.18
CA SER A 27 11.98 1.28 -36.19
C SER A 27 10.91 2.05 -35.40
N GLY A 28 10.91 3.37 -35.21
CA GLY A 28 11.37 4.45 -36.08
C GLY A 28 10.13 5.15 -36.63
N GLN A 29 9.68 6.23 -35.97
CA GLN A 29 9.13 7.48 -36.54
C GLN A 29 8.23 8.23 -35.53
N GLY A 30 8.51 9.52 -35.35
CA GLY A 30 7.71 10.44 -34.56
C GLY A 30 6.64 11.17 -35.40
N GLN A 31 6.18 12.31 -34.84
CA GLN A 31 5.16 13.27 -35.32
C GLN A 31 3.75 12.96 -34.79
N THR A 32 2.94 13.88 -34.25
CA THR A 32 2.97 15.35 -34.12
C THR A 32 2.04 15.77 -32.97
N VAL A 33 2.26 16.99 -32.48
CA VAL A 33 1.43 17.72 -31.51
C VAL A 33 0.14 18.26 -32.13
N GLU A 34 -0.81 18.62 -31.25
CA GLU A 34 -2.05 19.40 -31.47
C GLU A 34 -3.22 18.64 -32.12
N GLY A 35 -4.47 18.69 -31.67
CA GLY A 35 -5.15 19.45 -30.63
C GLY A 35 -6.66 19.22 -30.77
N THR A 36 -7.41 19.42 -29.68
CA THR A 36 -8.87 19.61 -29.63
C THR A 36 -9.80 18.40 -29.85
N GLY A 37 -9.91 17.55 -28.82
CA GLY A 37 -11.00 16.58 -28.66
C GLY A 37 -11.65 16.74 -27.28
N ARG A 38 -12.90 17.20 -27.26
CA ARG A 38 -13.71 17.60 -26.10
C ARG A 38 -13.64 16.57 -24.95
N ARG A 39 -13.09 16.99 -23.81
CA ARG A 39 -13.16 16.25 -22.53
C ARG A 39 -14.62 16.18 -22.10
N ARG A 40 -15.27 15.03 -22.29
CA ARG A 40 -16.51 14.72 -21.56
C ARG A 40 -16.14 14.61 -20.09
N GLY A 41 -16.73 15.51 -19.30
CA GLY A 41 -16.48 15.65 -17.88
C GLY A 41 -16.61 14.33 -17.15
N VAL A 42 -15.54 13.94 -16.46
CA VAL A 42 -15.63 12.97 -15.38
C VAL A 42 -16.52 13.62 -14.32
N SER A 43 -17.76 13.17 -14.25
CA SER A 43 -18.71 13.64 -13.25
C SER A 43 -18.16 13.33 -11.85
N PRO A 44 -18.00 14.31 -10.96
CA PRO A 44 -17.71 14.03 -9.57
C PRO A 44 -19.02 13.67 -8.85
N ALA A 45 -18.92 12.76 -7.88
CA ALA A 45 -19.95 12.32 -6.95
C ALA A 45 -21.01 11.38 -7.57
N THR A 46 -21.15 10.16 -7.06
CA THR A 46 -21.74 9.99 -5.73
C THR A 46 -21.09 8.80 -5.01
N PHE A 47 -20.03 9.06 -4.25
CA PHE A 47 -19.51 8.08 -3.28
C PHE A 47 -20.38 8.19 -2.02
N SER A 48 -21.64 7.77 -2.13
CA SER A 48 -22.50 7.65 -0.96
C SER A 48 -22.32 6.24 -0.42
N GLN A 49 -21.45 6.09 0.57
CA GLN A 49 -21.37 4.87 1.37
C GLN A 49 -21.37 5.25 2.84
N THR A 50 -22.55 5.16 3.41
CA THR A 50 -22.91 5.37 4.81
C THR A 50 -22.04 4.51 5.72
N GLY A 51 -21.03 5.12 6.32
CA GLY A 51 -20.13 4.52 7.32
C GLY A 51 -18.67 4.86 7.06
N ARG A 52 -18.17 5.95 7.66
CA ARG A 52 -16.75 6.40 7.71
C ARG A 52 -15.85 5.76 6.64
N SER A 53 -16.19 5.99 5.37
CA SER A 53 -15.72 5.17 4.25
C SER A 53 -14.22 5.38 4.09
N THR A 54 -13.43 4.39 4.52
CA THR A 54 -11.98 4.41 4.32
C THR A 54 -11.67 3.99 2.88
N ILE A 55 -10.69 4.64 2.25
CA ILE A 55 -10.19 4.24 0.91
C ILE A 55 -9.38 2.93 0.95
N VAL A 56 -9.19 2.34 2.14
CA VAL A 56 -8.41 1.13 2.36
C VAL A 56 -9.29 -0.11 2.24
N GLU A 57 -9.00 -0.93 1.25
CA GLU A 57 -9.53 -2.27 1.07
C GLU A 57 -8.57 -3.29 1.67
N TYR A 58 -9.03 -4.04 2.66
CA TYR A 58 -8.27 -5.12 3.27
C TYR A 58 -8.58 -6.43 2.54
N SER A 59 -7.56 -7.07 1.97
CA SER A 59 -7.72 -8.32 1.22
C SER A 59 -6.51 -9.22 1.39
N ALA A 60 -6.74 -10.52 1.57
CA ALA A 60 -5.70 -11.55 1.55
C ALA A 60 -5.33 -11.97 0.12
N ASP A 61 -6.30 -11.91 -0.79
CA ASP A 61 -6.20 -12.46 -2.16
C ASP A 61 -5.64 -11.46 -3.17
N LYS A 62 -5.73 -10.16 -2.88
CA LYS A 62 -5.25 -9.09 -3.78
C LYS A 62 -3.85 -8.64 -3.41
N ALA A 63 -3.04 -8.39 -4.44
CA ALA A 63 -1.72 -7.80 -4.25
C ALA A 63 -1.83 -6.40 -3.60
N PRO A 64 -0.96 -6.06 -2.63
CA PRO A 64 -0.97 -4.74 -2.03
C PRO A 64 -0.72 -3.66 -3.07
N CYS A 65 -1.63 -2.69 -3.17
CA CYS A 65 -1.58 -1.62 -4.16
C CYS A 65 -1.71 -0.25 -3.49
N ASN A 66 -0.99 0.73 -4.01
CA ASN A 66 -1.04 2.12 -3.57
C ASN A 66 -1.56 3.02 -4.71
N ASP A 67 -2.88 3.19 -4.78
CA ASP A 67 -3.55 4.10 -5.71
C ASP A 67 -4.07 5.34 -4.95
N TYR A 68 -3.32 5.76 -3.93
CA TYR A 68 -3.67 6.93 -3.14
C TYR A 68 -3.77 8.19 -4.03
N PRO A 69 -4.78 9.06 -3.85
CA PRO A 69 -5.78 9.08 -2.77
C PRO A 69 -7.08 8.31 -3.07
N ARG A 70 -7.18 7.57 -4.17
CA ARG A 70 -8.43 6.93 -4.60
C ARG A 70 -8.67 5.60 -3.91
N LYS A 71 -7.65 4.75 -3.83
CA LYS A 71 -7.78 3.40 -3.27
C LYS A 71 -6.46 2.88 -2.72
N LEU A 72 -6.52 2.13 -1.63
CA LEU A 72 -5.38 1.44 -1.04
C LEU A 72 -5.77 -0.03 -0.85
N VAL A 73 -5.02 -0.96 -1.43
CA VAL A 73 -5.17 -2.39 -1.12
C VAL A 73 -4.11 -2.76 -0.10
N SER A 74 -4.55 -3.28 1.04
CA SER A 74 -3.72 -3.66 2.18
C SER A 74 -3.92 -5.14 2.52
N PRO A 75 -2.87 -5.86 2.92
CA PRO A 75 -3.01 -7.10 3.66
C PRO A 75 -3.91 -6.91 4.89
N PRO A 76 -4.67 -7.94 5.31
CA PRO A 76 -5.58 -7.86 6.45
C PRO A 76 -4.85 -7.78 7.81
N ALA A 77 -3.62 -8.29 7.89
CA ALA A 77 -2.85 -8.35 9.12
C ALA A 77 -1.46 -7.71 8.97
N PRO A 78 -0.96 -7.03 10.01
CA PRO A 78 0.41 -6.53 10.04
C PRO A 78 1.41 -7.70 10.10
N LYS A 79 2.62 -7.44 9.60
CA LYS A 79 3.77 -8.35 9.71
C LYS A 79 4.86 -7.71 10.58
N ARG A 80 5.87 -8.47 10.98
CA ARG A 80 7.00 -7.95 11.78
C ARG A 80 7.66 -6.70 11.18
N CYS A 81 7.73 -6.60 9.85
CA CYS A 81 8.28 -5.43 9.16
C CYS A 81 7.50 -4.13 9.38
N CYS A 82 6.24 -4.18 9.81
CA CYS A 82 5.40 -2.98 10.00
C CYS A 82 5.83 -2.13 11.21
N GLN A 83 6.64 -2.67 12.12
CA GLN A 83 7.08 -1.91 13.29
C GLN A 83 8.05 -0.79 12.92
N THR A 84 8.87 -1.00 11.89
CA THR A 84 9.96 -0.09 11.51
C THR A 84 9.75 0.58 10.15
N HIS A 85 8.98 -0.03 9.25
CA HIS A 85 8.86 0.41 7.86
C HIS A 85 7.56 1.15 7.53
N MET A 86 6.83 1.63 8.53
CA MET A 86 5.57 2.36 8.33
C MET A 86 5.85 3.83 8.02
N GLU A 87 5.48 4.25 6.81
CA GLU A 87 5.64 5.62 6.33
C GLU A 87 4.28 6.29 6.15
N ARG A 88 4.23 7.59 6.40
CA ARG A 88 3.02 8.39 6.14
C ARG A 88 2.85 8.56 4.64
N ILE A 89 1.65 8.26 4.14
CA ILE A 89 1.28 8.51 2.75
C ILE A 89 0.30 9.68 2.66
N GLY A 90 0.70 10.70 1.89
CA GLY A 90 -0.08 11.90 1.64
C GLY A 90 -0.33 12.80 2.85
N GLY A 91 -1.35 13.65 2.72
CA GLY A 91 -1.67 14.75 3.64
C GLY A 91 -2.53 14.35 4.84
N LEU A 92 -2.84 15.34 5.68
CA LEU A 92 -3.90 15.21 6.69
C LEU A 92 -5.24 15.35 5.99
N HIS A 93 -6.16 14.45 6.32
CA HIS A 93 -7.54 14.43 5.91
C HIS A 93 -8.43 14.82 7.09
N ARG A 94 -9.61 15.35 6.80
CA ARG A 94 -10.60 15.72 7.82
C ARG A 94 -11.88 14.92 7.60
N ASP A 95 -12.35 14.26 8.64
CA ASP A 95 -13.61 13.49 8.67
C ASP A 95 -14.46 14.04 9.82
N GLY A 96 -15.34 14.99 9.48
CA GLY A 96 -16.05 15.81 10.46
C GLY A 96 -15.08 16.72 11.22
N SER A 97 -15.03 16.55 12.55
CA SER A 97 -14.07 17.24 13.43
C SER A 97 -12.69 16.59 13.44
N TRP A 98 -12.60 15.32 13.05
CA TRP A 98 -11.41 14.50 13.25
C TRP A 98 -10.41 14.64 12.12
N ARG A 99 -9.17 14.98 12.45
CA ARG A 99 -8.05 14.88 11.50
C ARG A 99 -7.41 13.49 11.52
N PHE A 100 -7.03 13.00 10.35
CA PHE A 100 -6.37 11.69 10.21
C PHE A 100 -5.41 11.67 9.02
N TYR A 101 -4.53 10.69 8.98
CA TYR A 101 -3.69 10.39 7.83
C TYR A 101 -3.51 8.88 7.70
N TYR A 102 -2.94 8.43 6.58
CA TYR A 102 -2.66 7.02 6.37
C TYR A 102 -1.17 6.73 6.56
N LYS A 103 -0.86 5.61 7.20
CA LYS A 103 0.49 5.02 7.21
C LYS A 103 0.49 3.73 6.42
N ARG A 104 1.52 3.51 5.61
CA ARG A 104 1.72 2.30 4.81
C ARG A 104 3.13 1.74 5.02
N CYS A 105 3.22 0.43 5.18
CA CYS A 105 4.48 -0.28 5.26
C CYS A 105 5.13 -0.35 3.87
N THR A 106 6.36 0.15 3.74
CA THR A 106 7.11 0.13 2.46
C THR A 106 7.56 -1.27 2.04
N LYS A 107 7.52 -2.26 2.96
CA LYS A 107 7.92 -3.65 2.69
C LYS A 107 6.76 -4.56 2.28
N CYS A 108 5.65 -4.54 3.04
CA CYS A 108 4.53 -5.46 2.82
C CYS A 108 3.24 -4.78 2.34
N GLY A 109 3.20 -3.44 2.29
CA GLY A 109 2.01 -2.70 1.88
C GLY A 109 0.87 -2.66 2.91
N PHE A 110 1.08 -3.14 4.14
CA PHE A 110 0.11 -3.00 5.22
C PHE A 110 -0.21 -1.53 5.48
N THR A 111 -1.49 -1.18 5.58
CA THR A 111 -1.96 0.21 5.63
C THR A 111 -2.94 0.41 6.80
N VAL A 112 -2.77 1.50 7.54
CA VAL A 112 -3.66 1.90 8.65
C VAL A 112 -4.03 3.38 8.57
N ARG A 113 -5.22 3.70 9.08
CA ARG A 113 -5.67 5.07 9.33
C ARG A 113 -5.22 5.47 10.74
N VAL A 114 -4.51 6.59 10.85
CA VAL A 114 -4.01 7.13 12.13
C VAL A 114 -4.71 8.46 12.38
N GLY A 115 -5.39 8.58 13.53
CA GLY A 115 -5.94 9.86 13.99
C GLY A 115 -4.82 10.83 14.38
N ASP A 116 -5.05 12.12 14.14
CA ASP A 116 -4.18 13.16 14.66
C ASP A 116 -4.36 13.24 16.19
N SER A 117 -3.28 13.12 16.94
CA SER A 117 -3.34 13.03 18.41
C SER A 117 -3.85 14.31 19.08
N LYS A 118 -3.76 15.46 18.40
CA LYS A 118 -4.31 16.73 18.92
C LYS A 118 -5.82 16.66 19.09
N ASP A 119 -6.50 16.07 18.11
CA ASP A 119 -7.96 15.87 18.09
C ASP A 119 -8.44 14.96 19.23
N MET A 120 -7.70 13.87 19.49
CA MET A 120 -8.00 12.96 20.60
C MET A 120 -7.77 13.63 21.96
N GLY A 121 -6.76 14.49 22.09
CA GLY A 121 -6.51 15.27 23.31
C GLY A 121 -7.68 16.18 23.67
N GLU A 122 -8.22 16.91 22.69
CA GLU A 122 -9.37 17.81 22.87
C GLU A 122 -10.65 17.04 23.24
N LEU A 123 -10.88 15.85 22.66
CA LEU A 123 -12.00 15.00 23.05
C LEU A 123 -11.85 14.48 24.48
N PHE A 124 -10.67 13.96 24.86
CA PHE A 124 -10.43 13.47 26.21
C PHE A 124 -10.59 14.57 27.27
N GLU A 125 -10.14 15.79 26.97
CA GLU A 125 -10.34 16.94 27.86
C GLU A 125 -11.82 17.32 27.99
N SER A 126 -12.56 17.35 26.87
CA SER A 126 -14.00 17.61 26.88
C SER A 126 -14.75 16.58 27.72
N LEU A 127 -14.44 15.28 27.52
CA LEU A 127 -15.04 14.18 28.28
C LEU A 127 -14.72 14.27 29.78
N ARG A 128 -13.49 14.67 30.14
CA ARG A 128 -13.12 14.93 31.54
C ARG A 128 -13.95 16.07 32.14
N LYS A 129 -14.16 17.17 31.42
CA LYS A 129 -14.98 18.30 31.89
C LYS A 129 -16.43 17.88 32.13
N ASP A 130 -17.02 17.09 31.24
CA ASP A 130 -18.37 16.56 31.41
C ASP A 130 -18.52 15.61 32.61
N LEU A 131 -17.51 14.76 32.86
CA LEU A 131 -17.51 13.85 34.01
C LEU A 131 -17.32 14.59 35.35
N VAL A 132 -16.53 15.67 35.37
CA VAL A 132 -16.34 16.51 36.56
C VAL A 132 -17.57 17.38 36.84
N GLY A 133 -18.27 17.85 35.80
CA GLY A 133 -19.47 18.69 35.93
C GLY A 133 -20.75 17.98 36.39
N ARG A 134 -20.78 16.63 36.45
CA ARG A 134 -21.94 15.85 36.93
C ARG A 134 -21.94 15.54 38.43
N LYS A 135 -20.97 16.03 39.20
CA LYS A 135 -21.04 16.05 40.67
C LYS A 135 -21.69 17.36 41.11
N GLY A 136 -23.01 17.42 41.01
CA GLY A 136 -23.86 18.48 41.56
C GLY A 136 -25.08 17.83 42.20
#